data_AF-A0A1Q8Q5F3-F1
#
_entry.id   AF-A0A1Q8Q5F3-F1
#
_cell.length_a   1.000
_cell.length_b   1.000
_cell.length_c   1.000
_cell.angle_alpha   90.00
_cell.angle_beta   90.00
_cell.angle_gamma   90.00
#
_symmetry.space_group_name_H-M   'P 1'
#
loop_
_entity.id
_entity.type
_entity.pdbx_description
1 polymer ?
#
loop_
_entity_poly.entity_id
_entity_poly.type
_entity_poly.pdbx_seq_one_letter_code
_entity_poly.pdbx_strand_id
1 'polypeptide(L)'
;MGGCFIFKRAKELCNKNKQNDYLENVPLFLQRLKNELFWEHMVFSVDSFKRIKKPSKTDAIIVNATVMEPTETGEYHPCPHPLQPGLNWSVSSIISEEKLSAVLVKGTLFEAAYEMQRDKRHLHNLIKFDLETYKDIQLTEKQIQWLKILGKIDRYINLAEDVKEEDDRPTHPWEPEKAVDTLQTLIYHKSEDDLIYDERVIENLLRAIQTNTMVVLSGPSGTGKSSIVSEFAHAIKNAKATFVPVQSGWTDTQDLLGYFNPMDQCFVPTPFMEALADAANDLENLHIICLDEMNLSHVEYYFSEFLSSRENKSSSIRLYSKRYFDIAEKRISSDQVDPESEEFLNAADLVNRYPYKFDIPPNVPFIGTMNMDHTVKSLSPKVIDRSFIIEIDHLDKKQKGQIEKKVQENVLTGCIVVNVETLSRFFTVENAFEKETQEIIDLSQQLDIIANAPLNSWGRKQIAAYLDRIPEQKMTKK
;
A
#
# COMPACT_ATOMS: atom_id res chain seq x y z
N MET A 1 24.37 9.64 -7.45
CA MET A 1 24.02 8.86 -8.65
C MET A 1 23.81 7.39 -8.29
N GLY A 2 22.54 7.05 -8.07
CA GLY A 2 22.05 5.69 -7.97
C GLY A 2 22.04 4.98 -9.32
N GLY A 3 21.74 3.69 -9.25
CA GLY A 3 21.61 2.79 -10.39
C GLY A 3 21.38 1.38 -9.87
N CYS A 4 20.10 1.00 -9.80
CA CYS A 4 19.59 -0.33 -9.49
C CYS A 4 19.67 -1.22 -10.74
N PHE A 5 19.92 -2.52 -10.58
CA PHE A 5 19.52 -3.55 -11.55
C PHE A 5 19.08 -4.82 -10.82
N ILE A 6 17.87 -5.27 -11.16
CA ILE A 6 17.15 -6.44 -10.61
C ILE A 6 17.35 -7.63 -11.57
N PHE A 7 17.49 -8.86 -11.05
CA PHE A 7 17.16 -10.07 -11.82
C PHE A 7 16.44 -11.15 -11.00
N LYS A 8 15.34 -11.66 -11.58
CA LYS A 8 14.44 -12.74 -11.12
C LYS A 8 15.03 -14.13 -11.43
N ARG A 9 15.16 -15.02 -10.43
CA ARG A 9 14.84 -16.48 -10.44
C ARG A 9 15.64 -17.22 -9.37
N ALA A 10 15.00 -17.73 -8.32
CA ALA A 10 15.53 -18.82 -7.48
C ALA A 10 14.50 -19.37 -6.48
N LYS A 11 13.40 -19.97 -6.96
CA LYS A 11 12.48 -20.75 -6.11
C LYS A 11 12.56 -22.27 -6.37
N GLU A 12 13.43 -22.72 -7.28
CA GLU A 12 13.42 -24.12 -7.78
C GLU A 12 14.55 -25.02 -7.24
N LEU A 13 15.57 -24.49 -6.55
CA LEU A 13 16.74 -25.31 -6.14
C LEU A 13 16.65 -25.90 -4.72
N CYS A 14 15.80 -25.39 -3.83
CA CYS A 14 15.71 -25.91 -2.45
C CYS A 14 14.92 -27.23 -2.33
N ASN A 15 14.19 -27.66 -3.37
CA ASN A 15 13.33 -28.85 -3.29
C ASN A 15 13.95 -30.15 -3.81
N LYS A 16 15.23 -30.17 -4.25
CA LYS A 16 15.74 -31.33 -5.01
C LYS A 16 16.79 -32.25 -4.39
N ASN A 17 17.37 -31.98 -3.22
CA ASN A 17 18.34 -32.91 -2.63
C ASN A 17 17.88 -33.45 -1.28
N LYS A 18 17.05 -34.49 -1.33
CA LYS A 18 16.98 -35.53 -0.28
C LYS A 18 18.15 -36.49 -0.53
N GLN A 19 18.91 -36.80 0.53
CA GLN A 19 20.09 -37.71 0.60
C GLN A 19 21.47 -37.05 0.40
N ASN A 20 22.18 -36.80 1.50
CA ASN A 20 23.44 -37.49 1.85
C ASN A 20 24.15 -36.86 3.07
N ASP A 21 24.68 -37.74 3.91
CA ASP A 21 25.31 -37.59 5.24
C ASP A 21 26.61 -36.75 5.33
N TYR A 22 26.75 -35.64 4.59
CA TYR A 22 27.98 -34.82 4.66
C TYR A 22 27.72 -33.31 4.69
N LEU A 23 26.76 -32.91 5.52
CA LEU A 23 26.65 -31.53 5.97
C LEU A 23 27.34 -31.44 7.33
N GLU A 24 28.47 -30.73 7.41
CA GLU A 24 28.64 -29.89 8.59
C GLU A 24 27.33 -29.11 8.72
N ASN A 25 26.60 -29.35 9.80
CA ASN A 25 25.30 -28.74 10.05
C ASN A 25 25.41 -27.24 9.72
N VAL A 26 24.64 -26.74 8.75
CA VAL A 26 24.57 -25.30 8.42
C VAL A 26 24.43 -24.44 9.69
N PRO A 27 23.70 -24.88 10.75
CA PRO A 27 23.74 -24.23 12.05
C PRO A 27 25.12 -24.18 12.72
N LEU A 28 25.89 -25.27 12.70
CA LEU A 28 27.24 -25.38 13.28
C LEU A 28 28.26 -24.51 12.52
N PHE A 29 28.13 -24.44 11.19
CA PHE A 29 28.88 -23.51 10.33
C PHE A 29 28.52 -22.05 10.64
N LEU A 30 27.23 -21.72 10.75
CA LEU A 30 26.75 -20.41 11.19
C LEU A 30 27.13 -20.09 12.64
N GLN A 31 27.31 -21.10 13.49
CA GLN A 31 27.75 -20.97 14.88
C GLN A 31 29.25 -20.69 14.96
N ARG A 32 30.08 -21.37 14.16
CA ARG A 32 31.50 -21.03 13.97
C ARG A 32 31.68 -19.61 13.41
N LEU A 33 30.88 -19.25 12.40
CA LEU A 33 30.82 -17.89 11.85
C LEU A 33 30.40 -16.84 12.88
N LYS A 34 29.61 -17.19 13.89
CA LYS A 34 29.16 -16.26 14.95
C LYS A 34 30.10 -16.20 16.17
N ASN A 35 30.77 -17.30 16.52
CA ASN A 35 31.44 -17.44 17.81
C ASN A 35 32.94 -17.14 17.81
N GLU A 36 33.64 -17.15 16.66
CA GLU A 36 35.11 -17.06 16.64
C GLU A 36 35.69 -15.76 16.05
N LEU A 37 34.94 -14.66 15.98
CA LEU A 37 35.43 -13.41 15.35
C LEU A 37 35.92 -13.64 13.90
N PHE A 38 35.47 -14.73 13.25
CA PHE A 38 35.93 -15.20 11.94
C PHE A 38 35.78 -14.13 10.83
N TRP A 39 34.89 -13.16 11.04
CA TRP A 39 34.60 -12.06 10.12
C TRP A 39 35.50 -10.82 10.30
N GLU A 40 36.26 -10.73 11.39
CA GLU A 40 37.07 -9.54 11.67
C GLU A 40 38.41 -9.56 10.91
N HIS A 41 38.89 -10.76 10.48
CA HIS A 41 40.24 -10.97 9.89
C HIS A 41 40.26 -11.98 8.72
N MET A 42 39.33 -11.89 7.76
CA MET A 42 39.38 -12.81 6.60
C MET A 42 40.53 -12.44 5.65
N VAL A 43 41.30 -13.45 5.22
CA VAL A 43 42.40 -13.31 4.27
C VAL A 43 41.99 -13.87 2.91
N PHE A 44 42.33 -13.16 1.83
CA PHE A 44 41.95 -13.50 0.46
C PHE A 44 43.18 -13.52 -0.44
N SER A 45 43.23 -14.49 -1.36
CA SER A 45 44.23 -14.52 -2.43
C SER A 45 43.61 -14.03 -3.73
N VAL A 46 44.24 -13.07 -4.40
CA VAL A 46 43.72 -12.52 -5.68
C VAL A 46 43.96 -13.49 -6.83
N ASP A 47 42.88 -13.96 -7.46
CA ASP A 47 42.94 -14.90 -8.57
C ASP A 47 42.99 -14.21 -9.93
N SER A 48 42.21 -13.15 -10.10
CA SER A 48 42.16 -12.34 -11.33
C SER A 48 41.49 -10.98 -11.09
N PHE A 49 41.80 -10.00 -11.94
CA PHE A 49 41.13 -8.70 -11.91
C PHE A 49 41.01 -8.06 -13.29
N LYS A 50 40.01 -7.19 -13.47
CA LYS A 50 39.73 -6.49 -14.72
C LYS A 50 39.28 -5.05 -14.47
N ARG A 51 39.94 -4.08 -15.13
CA ARG A 51 39.57 -2.65 -15.03
C ARG A 51 38.42 -2.30 -15.97
N ILE A 52 37.54 -1.42 -15.52
CA ILE A 52 36.34 -0.97 -16.22
C ILE A 52 36.23 0.55 -16.08
N LYS A 53 36.15 1.25 -17.22
CA LYS A 53 35.93 2.69 -17.27
C LYS A 53 34.45 3.02 -17.23
N LYS A 54 34.05 4.00 -16.42
CA LYS A 54 32.66 4.48 -16.34
C LYS A 54 32.53 5.91 -16.89
N PRO A 55 31.55 6.19 -17.77
CA PRO A 55 31.46 7.49 -18.47
C PRO A 55 31.06 8.70 -17.60
N SER A 56 30.65 8.51 -16.34
CA SER A 56 30.26 9.59 -15.42
C SER A 56 30.67 9.37 -13.95
N LYS A 57 31.60 8.43 -13.68
CA LYS A 57 32.17 8.14 -12.34
C LYS A 57 33.62 7.66 -12.46
N THR A 58 34.31 7.56 -11.32
CA THR A 58 35.67 7.03 -11.15
C THR A 58 35.82 5.61 -11.72
N ASP A 59 36.99 5.33 -12.30
CA ASP A 59 37.33 4.01 -12.87
C ASP A 59 37.27 2.92 -11.77
N ALA A 60 36.82 1.72 -12.13
CA ALA A 60 36.57 0.64 -11.18
C ALA A 60 37.22 -0.67 -11.62
N ILE A 61 37.63 -1.50 -10.67
CA ILE A 61 38.29 -2.78 -10.91
C ILE A 61 37.41 -3.90 -10.35
N ILE A 62 37.05 -4.87 -11.18
CA ILE A 62 36.46 -6.13 -10.71
C ILE A 62 37.59 -7.05 -10.28
N VAL A 63 37.53 -7.58 -9.06
CA VAL A 63 38.52 -8.51 -8.50
C VAL A 63 37.82 -9.80 -8.11
N ASN A 64 38.37 -10.92 -8.55
CA ASN A 64 38.00 -12.26 -8.10
C ASN A 64 39.09 -12.79 -7.18
N ALA A 65 38.71 -13.31 -6.03
CA ALA A 65 39.62 -13.79 -5.02
C ALA A 65 39.10 -15.05 -4.31
N THR A 66 40.01 -15.87 -3.81
CA THR A 66 39.71 -17.07 -3.03
C THR A 66 39.89 -16.77 -1.55
N VAL A 67 38.93 -17.21 -0.72
CA VAL A 67 39.00 -17.07 0.74
C VAL A 67 40.01 -18.06 1.29
N MET A 68 40.89 -17.61 2.17
CA MET A 68 41.97 -18.39 2.75
C MET A 68 41.78 -18.52 4.26
N GLU A 69 42.09 -19.69 4.82
CA GLU A 69 42.11 -19.95 6.26
C GLU A 69 43.54 -20.19 6.75
N PRO A 70 43.91 -19.66 7.92
CA PRO A 70 45.23 -19.90 8.51
C PRO A 70 45.33 -21.32 9.08
N THR A 71 46.48 -21.97 8.89
CA THR A 71 46.80 -23.26 9.51
C THR A 71 47.53 -23.06 10.84
N GLU A 72 47.60 -24.10 11.67
CA GLU A 72 48.33 -24.09 12.94
C GLU A 72 49.83 -23.77 12.80
N THR A 73 50.37 -23.89 11.58
CA THR A 73 51.77 -23.57 11.24
C THR A 73 51.97 -22.12 10.79
N GLY A 74 50.89 -21.32 10.69
CA GLY A 74 50.92 -19.93 10.24
C GLY A 74 50.91 -19.75 8.71
N GLU A 75 50.71 -20.82 7.95
CA GLU A 75 50.50 -20.78 6.49
C GLU A 75 49.02 -20.61 6.15
N TYR A 76 48.68 -20.23 4.91
CA TYR A 76 47.30 -19.99 4.48
C TYR A 76 46.87 -20.98 3.39
N HIS A 77 45.75 -21.68 3.60
CA HIS A 77 45.17 -22.61 2.64
C HIS A 77 43.78 -22.16 2.14
N PRO A 78 43.36 -22.52 0.91
CA PRO A 78 42.04 -22.17 0.40
C PRO A 78 40.92 -22.78 1.22
N CYS A 79 39.97 -21.96 1.65
CA CYS A 79 38.80 -22.41 2.39
C CYS A 79 37.82 -23.14 1.45
N PRO A 80 37.33 -24.34 1.79
CA PRO A 80 36.37 -25.07 0.97
C PRO A 80 34.99 -24.38 0.92
N HIS A 81 34.27 -24.52 -0.20
CA HIS A 81 33.01 -23.85 -0.44
C HIS A 81 31.89 -24.41 0.46
N PRO A 82 31.18 -23.55 1.23
CA PRO A 82 30.32 -24.00 2.32
C PRO A 82 29.05 -24.77 1.89
N LEU A 83 28.69 -24.67 0.61
CA LEU A 83 27.50 -25.32 0.04
C LEU A 83 27.79 -26.26 -1.14
N GLN A 84 29.04 -26.38 -1.57
CA GLN A 84 29.42 -27.12 -2.79
C GLN A 84 30.68 -27.95 -2.53
N PRO A 85 30.56 -29.25 -2.25
CA PRO A 85 31.70 -30.11 -1.97
C PRO A 85 32.71 -30.16 -3.12
N GLY A 86 34.00 -29.99 -2.82
CA GLY A 86 35.10 -30.10 -3.80
C GLY A 86 35.47 -28.81 -4.54
N LEU A 87 34.84 -27.68 -4.21
CA LEU A 87 35.19 -26.36 -4.73
C LEU A 87 35.75 -25.47 -3.61
N ASN A 88 36.60 -24.50 -3.96
CA ASN A 88 37.09 -23.50 -3.03
C ASN A 88 36.13 -22.30 -3.00
N TRP A 89 36.03 -21.66 -1.84
CA TRP A 89 35.20 -20.48 -1.65
C TRP A 89 35.84 -19.28 -2.37
N SER A 90 35.20 -18.84 -3.46
CA SER A 90 35.64 -17.69 -4.25
C SER A 90 34.61 -16.57 -4.21
N VAL A 91 35.09 -15.33 -4.24
CA VAL A 91 34.29 -14.10 -4.12
C VAL A 91 34.71 -13.08 -5.17
N SER A 92 33.73 -12.34 -5.69
CA SER A 92 33.91 -11.32 -6.73
C SER A 92 33.44 -9.97 -6.24
N SER A 93 34.34 -8.99 -6.23
CA SER A 93 34.09 -7.63 -5.74
C SER A 93 34.38 -6.60 -6.83
N ILE A 94 33.78 -5.40 -6.73
CA ILE A 94 34.11 -4.25 -7.57
C ILE A 94 34.65 -3.14 -6.67
N ILE A 95 35.92 -2.80 -6.87
CA ILE A 95 36.67 -1.85 -6.07
C ILE A 95 36.84 -0.56 -6.89
N SER A 96 36.71 0.61 -6.26
CA SER A 96 37.06 1.88 -6.90
C SER A 96 38.58 1.98 -7.02
N GLU A 97 39.12 2.33 -8.19
CA GLU A 97 40.56 2.33 -8.43
C GLU A 97 41.33 3.31 -7.52
N GLU A 98 40.66 4.38 -7.08
CA GLU A 98 41.17 5.38 -6.14
C GLU A 98 41.38 4.87 -4.71
N LYS A 99 40.79 3.71 -4.35
CA LYS A 99 40.88 3.11 -3.01
C LYS A 99 41.95 2.02 -2.89
N LEU A 100 42.73 1.79 -3.96
CA LEU A 100 43.82 0.81 -3.95
C LEU A 100 45.11 1.45 -3.46
N SER A 101 45.50 1.14 -2.22
CA SER A 101 46.75 1.60 -1.62
C SER A 101 48.00 0.84 -2.11
N ALA A 102 47.81 -0.29 -2.82
CA ALA A 102 48.89 -1.12 -3.35
C ALA A 102 48.53 -1.70 -4.75
N VAL A 103 49.55 -2.12 -5.51
CA VAL A 103 49.37 -2.73 -6.84
C VAL A 103 48.82 -4.15 -6.70
N LEU A 104 47.69 -4.45 -7.35
CA LEU A 104 47.13 -5.80 -7.41
C LEU A 104 48.05 -6.72 -8.21
N VAL A 105 48.60 -7.73 -7.54
CA VAL A 105 49.38 -8.82 -8.15
C VAL A 105 48.68 -10.13 -7.82
N LYS A 106 48.57 -11.01 -8.81
CA LYS A 106 47.93 -12.31 -8.66
C LYS A 106 48.68 -13.16 -7.63
N GLY A 107 47.94 -13.80 -6.71
CA GLY A 107 48.49 -14.63 -5.63
C GLY A 107 48.87 -13.88 -4.35
N THR A 108 48.82 -12.54 -4.35
CA THR A 108 49.05 -11.75 -3.14
C THR A 108 47.88 -11.91 -2.16
N LEU A 109 48.20 -12.03 -0.86
CA LEU A 109 47.23 -12.16 0.22
C LEU A 109 46.81 -10.79 0.74
N PHE A 110 45.50 -10.60 0.97
CA PHE A 110 44.91 -9.37 1.49
C PHE A 110 43.94 -9.70 2.62
N GLU A 111 44.02 -8.97 3.72
CA GLU A 111 43.04 -9.05 4.80
C GLU A 111 41.90 -8.07 4.53
N ALA A 112 40.65 -8.39 4.83
CA ALA A 112 39.56 -7.44 4.59
C ALA A 112 38.43 -7.51 5.61
N ALA A 113 37.89 -6.34 5.95
CA ALA A 113 36.75 -6.20 6.84
C ALA A 113 35.43 -6.36 6.06
N TYR A 114 34.43 -6.93 6.73
CA TYR A 114 33.14 -7.27 6.17
C TYR A 114 32.01 -6.41 6.73
N GLU A 115 31.02 -6.06 5.90
CA GLU A 115 29.72 -5.57 6.35
C GLU A 115 28.58 -6.31 5.63
N MET A 116 27.67 -6.91 6.41
CA MET A 116 26.56 -7.71 5.88
C MET A 116 25.44 -6.82 5.36
N GLN A 117 25.33 -6.67 4.03
CA GLN A 117 24.13 -6.04 3.46
C GLN A 117 22.94 -7.00 3.49
N ARG A 118 21.82 -6.47 3.99
CA ARG A 118 20.55 -7.15 4.21
C ARG A 118 20.01 -7.75 2.90
N ASP A 119 20.29 -9.03 2.67
CA ASP A 119 19.32 -9.91 2.02
C ASP A 119 19.58 -11.38 2.36
N LYS A 120 18.63 -12.02 3.06
CA LYS A 120 18.74 -13.39 3.58
C LYS A 120 18.57 -14.50 2.51
N ARG A 121 18.45 -14.17 1.22
CA ARG A 121 17.97 -15.17 0.22
C ARG A 121 19.04 -15.81 -0.64
N HIS A 122 20.30 -15.35 -0.62
CA HIS A 122 21.31 -15.78 -1.59
C HIS A 122 22.75 -15.79 -1.03
N LEU A 123 23.20 -16.92 -0.48
CA LEU A 123 24.57 -17.10 0.05
C LEU A 123 25.71 -16.84 -0.96
N HIS A 124 25.44 -16.88 -2.27
CA HIS A 124 26.47 -16.72 -3.32
C HIS A 124 26.92 -15.28 -3.63
N ASN A 125 26.25 -14.23 -3.12
CA ASN A 125 26.50 -12.83 -3.53
C ASN A 125 27.26 -11.98 -2.49
N LEU A 126 27.99 -12.62 -1.58
CA LEU A 126 28.16 -12.05 -0.26
C LEU A 126 29.24 -10.99 -0.06
N ILE A 127 30.19 -10.70 -0.97
CA ILE A 127 31.33 -9.86 -0.53
C ILE A 127 31.83 -8.79 -1.51
N LYS A 128 31.89 -7.55 -1.01
CA LYS A 128 32.58 -6.39 -1.58
C LYS A 128 33.40 -5.72 -0.47
N PHE A 129 34.71 -5.50 -0.68
CA PHE A 129 35.68 -5.13 0.37
C PHE A 129 36.08 -3.65 0.37
N ASP A 130 36.33 -3.10 1.56
CA ASP A 130 37.00 -1.81 1.77
C ASP A 130 37.89 -1.88 3.03
N LEU A 131 39.08 -1.26 3.00
CA LEU A 131 40.27 -1.74 3.73
C LEU A 131 41.05 -0.57 4.38
N GLU A 132 40.61 0.01 5.51
CA GLU A 132 41.37 1.06 6.22
C GLU A 132 41.26 1.00 7.77
N THR A 133 42.17 0.26 8.40
CA THR A 133 42.97 0.62 9.63
C THR A 133 42.32 0.70 11.05
N TYR A 134 43.14 0.40 12.08
CA TYR A 134 42.85 -0.03 13.48
C TYR A 134 42.98 1.02 14.64
N LYS A 135 42.32 0.69 15.78
CA LYS A 135 42.42 0.98 17.27
C LYS A 135 43.29 2.15 17.84
N ASP A 136 42.89 2.90 18.89
CA ASP A 136 42.63 2.50 20.30
C ASP A 136 41.54 3.33 21.05
N ILE A 137 41.00 2.82 22.17
CA ILE A 137 39.72 3.21 22.79
C ILE A 137 39.76 4.52 23.62
N GLN A 138 39.02 5.54 23.17
CA GLN A 138 38.36 6.58 23.98
C GLN A 138 36.99 6.90 23.35
N LEU A 139 35.96 7.07 24.18
CA LEU A 139 34.60 7.31 23.66
C LEU A 139 34.59 8.60 22.82
N THR A 140 34.29 8.47 21.53
CA THR A 140 34.34 9.60 20.59
C THR A 140 33.11 10.50 20.73
N GLU A 141 33.22 11.79 20.36
CA GLU A 141 32.09 12.72 20.21
C GLU A 141 30.95 12.12 19.35
N LYS A 142 31.27 11.12 18.51
CA LYS A 142 30.35 10.35 17.70
C LYS A 142 29.47 9.38 18.51
N GLN A 143 29.96 8.79 19.60
CA GLN A 143 29.14 7.99 20.52
C GLN A 143 28.20 8.87 21.38
N ILE A 144 28.65 10.08 21.72
CA ILE A 144 27.79 11.15 22.29
C ILE A 144 26.78 11.64 21.24
N GLN A 145 27.14 11.69 19.95
CA GLN A 145 26.19 11.95 18.86
C GLN A 145 25.21 10.79 18.64
N TRP A 146 25.63 9.53 18.79
CA TRP A 146 24.74 8.37 18.68
C TRP A 146 23.69 8.33 19.79
N LEU A 147 24.03 8.70 21.03
CA LEU A 147 23.04 8.92 22.10
C LEU A 147 22.11 10.11 21.80
N LYS A 148 22.62 11.17 21.14
CA LYS A 148 21.79 12.29 20.65
C LYS A 148 20.93 11.92 19.43
N ILE A 149 21.34 10.94 18.62
CA ILE A 149 20.62 10.44 17.44
C ILE A 149 19.56 9.42 17.88
N LEU A 150 19.86 8.53 18.83
CA LEU A 150 18.90 7.62 19.44
C LEU A 150 17.83 8.40 20.24
N GLY A 151 18.22 9.43 21.00
CA GLY A 151 17.27 10.37 21.61
C GLY A 151 16.56 11.32 20.62
N LYS A 152 16.97 11.34 19.34
CA LYS A 152 16.22 11.95 18.23
C LYS A 152 15.28 10.93 17.57
N ILE A 153 15.65 9.66 17.51
CA ILE A 153 14.83 8.57 16.96
C ILE A 153 13.66 8.26 17.89
N ASP A 154 13.85 8.25 19.21
CA ASP A 154 12.74 8.23 20.19
C ASP A 154 11.87 9.49 20.06
N ARG A 155 12.48 10.64 19.75
CA ARG A 155 11.74 11.86 19.41
C ARG A 155 10.99 11.72 18.09
N TYR A 156 11.51 11.00 17.09
CA TYR A 156 10.90 10.76 15.79
C TYR A 156 9.78 9.72 15.83
N ILE A 157 9.87 8.74 16.73
CA ILE A 157 8.79 7.77 17.02
C ILE A 157 7.67 8.46 17.82
N ASN A 158 8.01 9.28 18.82
CA ASN A 158 7.04 10.17 19.48
C ASN A 158 6.54 11.31 18.57
N LEU A 159 7.29 11.70 17.53
CA LEU A 159 6.82 12.61 16.46
C LEU A 159 5.96 11.85 15.44
N ALA A 160 6.08 10.53 15.26
CA ALA A 160 5.21 9.78 14.34
C ALA A 160 3.81 9.55 14.93
N GLU A 161 3.69 9.58 16.26
CA GLU A 161 2.39 9.60 16.95
C GLU A 161 1.78 11.02 17.11
N ASP A 162 2.46 12.10 16.69
CA ASP A 162 1.90 13.47 16.82
C ASP A 162 2.37 14.51 15.77
N VAL A 163 3.02 14.11 14.68
CA VAL A 163 3.23 14.97 13.50
C VAL A 163 2.14 14.62 12.51
N LYS A 164 0.99 15.25 12.69
CA LYS A 164 0.17 15.63 11.54
C LYS A 164 1.15 16.38 10.62
N GLU A 165 1.51 15.82 9.47
CA GLU A 165 2.12 16.63 8.40
C GLU A 165 1.19 17.84 8.26
N GLU A 166 1.66 19.03 8.64
CA GLU A 166 0.86 20.23 8.49
C GLU A 166 0.65 20.38 6.99
N ASP A 167 -0.56 20.04 6.56
CA ASP A 167 -1.02 20.26 5.20
C ASP A 167 -1.11 21.78 4.99
N ASP A 168 0.02 22.36 4.60
CA ASP A 168 0.27 23.80 4.35
C ASP A 168 -0.47 24.34 3.12
N ARG A 169 -1.27 23.50 2.45
CA ARG A 169 -2.10 23.92 1.32
C ARG A 169 -3.11 24.97 1.77
N PRO A 170 -3.43 25.97 0.92
CA PRO A 170 -4.53 26.88 1.17
C PRO A 170 -5.81 26.11 1.49
N THR A 171 -6.53 26.50 2.53
CA THR A 171 -7.75 25.82 2.96
C THR A 171 -8.99 26.65 2.63
N HIS A 172 -10.04 25.96 2.19
CA HIS A 172 -11.34 26.55 1.89
C HIS A 172 -12.41 25.94 2.79
N PRO A 173 -13.38 26.72 3.30
CA PRO A 173 -14.45 26.19 4.12
C PRO A 173 -15.41 25.31 3.31
N TRP A 174 -16.02 24.33 3.95
CA TRP A 174 -17.10 23.55 3.35
C TRP A 174 -18.37 24.40 3.19
N GLU A 175 -18.68 24.75 1.94
CA GLU A 175 -19.92 25.45 1.55
C GLU A 175 -20.74 24.54 0.63
N PRO A 176 -21.81 23.86 1.11
CA PRO A 176 -22.57 22.87 0.32
C PRO A 176 -23.05 23.35 -1.05
N GLU A 177 -23.41 24.63 -1.14
CA GLU A 177 -23.96 25.27 -2.33
C GLU A 177 -22.91 25.49 -3.43
N LYS A 178 -21.66 25.75 -3.02
CA LYS A 178 -20.52 25.97 -3.93
C LYS A 178 -19.59 24.75 -4.01
N ALA A 179 -19.80 23.73 -3.18
CA ALA A 179 -18.90 22.59 -3.04
C ALA A 179 -18.55 21.94 -4.39
N VAL A 180 -19.52 21.77 -5.28
CA VAL A 180 -19.28 21.18 -6.61
C VAL A 180 -18.38 22.07 -7.48
N ASP A 181 -18.62 23.38 -7.48
CA ASP A 181 -17.82 24.35 -8.24
C ASP A 181 -16.39 24.44 -7.68
N THR A 182 -16.25 24.49 -6.34
CA THR A 182 -14.96 24.48 -5.66
C THR A 182 -14.18 23.20 -5.93
N LEU A 183 -14.83 22.03 -5.85
CA LEU A 183 -14.21 20.73 -6.16
C LEU A 183 -13.79 20.66 -7.63
N GLN A 184 -14.65 21.08 -8.57
CA GLN A 184 -14.33 21.09 -10.00
C GLN A 184 -13.08 21.93 -10.26
N THR A 185 -12.99 23.10 -9.64
CA THR A 185 -11.83 23.99 -9.77
C THR A 185 -10.57 23.40 -9.15
N LEU A 186 -10.65 22.86 -7.93
CA LEU A 186 -9.51 22.23 -7.26
C LEU A 186 -8.95 21.03 -8.03
N ILE A 187 -9.83 20.17 -8.56
CA ILE A 187 -9.45 18.99 -9.35
C ILE A 187 -8.71 19.42 -10.62
N TYR A 188 -9.21 20.45 -11.32
CA TYR A 188 -8.58 20.95 -12.54
C TYR A 188 -7.17 21.52 -12.28
N HIS A 189 -7.04 22.45 -11.31
CA HIS A 189 -5.78 23.17 -11.08
C HIS A 189 -4.70 22.37 -10.34
N LYS A 190 -5.01 21.19 -9.83
CA LYS A 190 -4.03 20.28 -9.23
C LYS A 190 -3.40 19.33 -10.26
N SER A 191 -4.17 18.86 -11.23
CA SER A 191 -3.70 17.85 -12.15
C SER A 191 -2.56 18.38 -13.02
N GLU A 192 -1.43 17.65 -13.08
CA GLU A 192 -0.37 17.92 -14.08
C GLU A 192 -0.89 17.72 -15.53
N ASP A 193 -2.08 17.10 -15.68
CA ASP A 193 -2.70 16.66 -16.93
C ASP A 193 -3.94 17.49 -17.37
N ASP A 194 -4.28 18.59 -16.70
CA ASP A 194 -5.48 19.41 -16.97
C ASP A 194 -6.77 18.54 -17.09
N LEU A 195 -7.03 17.72 -16.07
CA LEU A 195 -8.20 16.86 -15.99
C LEU A 195 -9.48 17.70 -15.93
N ILE A 196 -10.31 17.55 -16.96
CA ILE A 196 -11.58 18.27 -17.06
C ILE A 196 -12.71 17.26 -16.96
N TYR A 197 -13.53 17.43 -15.93
CA TYR A 197 -14.76 16.67 -15.71
C TYR A 197 -15.98 17.59 -15.78
N ASP A 198 -17.08 17.06 -16.33
CA ASP A 198 -18.37 17.74 -16.29
C ASP A 198 -18.83 17.93 -14.84
N GLU A 199 -19.48 19.05 -14.55
CA GLU A 199 -19.98 19.37 -13.20
C GLU A 199 -20.88 18.25 -12.67
N ARG A 200 -21.66 17.60 -13.55
CA ARG A 200 -22.55 16.48 -13.21
C ARG A 200 -21.79 15.27 -12.69
N VAL A 201 -20.59 15.00 -13.19
CA VAL A 201 -19.77 13.87 -12.74
C VAL A 201 -19.27 14.14 -11.32
N ILE A 202 -18.75 15.35 -11.07
CA ILE A 202 -18.29 15.77 -9.74
C ILE A 202 -19.46 15.77 -8.74
N GLU A 203 -20.62 16.30 -9.15
CA GLU A 203 -21.83 16.32 -8.33
C GLU A 203 -22.29 14.90 -7.98
N ASN A 204 -22.43 14.02 -8.97
CA ASN A 204 -22.85 12.64 -8.74
C ASN A 204 -21.87 11.88 -7.84
N LEU A 205 -20.55 12.05 -8.05
CA LEU A 205 -19.53 11.44 -7.21
C LEU A 205 -19.65 11.90 -5.76
N LEU A 206 -19.74 13.23 -5.54
CA LEU A 206 -19.92 13.79 -4.22
C LEU A 206 -21.17 13.21 -3.55
N ARG A 207 -22.32 13.27 -4.21
CA ARG A 207 -23.58 12.78 -3.63
C ARG A 207 -23.52 11.29 -3.33
N ALA A 208 -22.95 10.48 -4.21
CA ALA A 208 -22.81 9.05 -4.01
C ALA A 208 -21.95 8.75 -2.77
N ILE A 209 -20.82 9.45 -2.58
CA ILE A 209 -19.98 9.36 -1.38
C ILE A 209 -20.77 9.75 -0.12
N GLN A 210 -21.55 10.84 -0.17
CA GLN A 210 -22.35 11.29 0.97
C GLN A 210 -23.44 10.28 1.40
N THR A 211 -23.93 9.46 0.47
CA THR A 211 -24.89 8.37 0.77
C THR A 211 -24.21 7.13 1.37
N ASN A 212 -22.88 7.08 1.38
CA ASN A 212 -22.09 5.90 1.69
C ASN A 212 -22.58 4.64 0.94
N THR A 213 -22.94 4.82 -0.34
CA THR A 213 -23.25 3.74 -1.29
C THR A 213 -21.97 3.35 -2.02
N MET A 214 -21.85 2.10 -2.49
CA MET A 214 -20.73 1.72 -3.35
C MET A 214 -20.81 2.53 -4.65
N VAL A 215 -19.74 3.17 -5.07
CA VAL A 215 -19.72 3.94 -6.33
C VAL A 215 -19.04 3.10 -7.39
N VAL A 216 -19.59 3.06 -8.58
CA VAL A 216 -18.99 2.39 -9.74
C VAL A 216 -18.77 3.42 -10.83
N LEU A 217 -17.51 3.68 -11.15
CA LEU A 217 -17.11 4.55 -12.25
C LEU A 217 -16.91 3.69 -13.51
N SER A 218 -17.75 3.91 -14.52
CA SER A 218 -17.77 3.14 -15.76
C SER A 218 -17.47 4.03 -16.94
N GLY A 219 -16.75 3.52 -17.94
CA GLY A 219 -16.51 4.24 -19.19
C GLY A 219 -15.29 3.73 -19.95
N PRO A 220 -15.02 4.28 -21.15
CA PRO A 220 -13.86 3.91 -21.96
C PRO A 220 -12.51 4.06 -21.23
N SER A 221 -11.49 3.35 -21.70
CA SER A 221 -10.13 3.53 -21.20
C SER A 221 -9.62 4.96 -21.46
N GLY A 222 -8.88 5.53 -20.51
CA GLY A 222 -8.33 6.89 -20.63
C GLY A 222 -9.32 8.03 -20.37
N THR A 223 -10.52 7.78 -19.82
CA THR A 223 -11.46 8.83 -19.38
C THR A 223 -11.18 9.39 -17.98
N GLY A 224 -10.10 8.94 -17.32
CA GLY A 224 -9.68 9.44 -16.01
C GLY A 224 -10.50 8.92 -14.83
N LYS A 225 -11.05 7.69 -14.91
CA LYS A 225 -11.85 7.07 -13.82
C LYS A 225 -11.07 6.92 -12.51
N SER A 226 -9.82 6.48 -12.58
CA SER A 226 -8.98 6.34 -11.38
C SER A 226 -8.46 7.72 -10.92
N SER A 227 -8.16 8.62 -11.87
CA SER A 227 -7.67 9.97 -11.60
C SER A 227 -8.70 10.84 -10.86
N ILE A 228 -9.99 10.78 -11.21
CA ILE A 228 -11.01 11.56 -10.47
C ILE A 228 -11.06 11.15 -8.99
N VAL A 229 -10.79 9.89 -8.66
CA VAL A 229 -10.78 9.42 -7.27
C VAL A 229 -9.61 10.00 -6.49
N SER A 230 -8.40 9.98 -7.07
CA SER A 230 -7.23 10.60 -6.43
C SER A 230 -7.40 12.11 -6.29
N GLU A 231 -7.84 12.78 -7.35
CA GLU A 231 -8.02 14.24 -7.34
C GLU A 231 -9.13 14.68 -6.38
N PHE A 232 -10.22 13.92 -6.30
CA PHE A 232 -11.28 14.18 -5.32
C PHE A 232 -10.77 14.07 -3.89
N ALA A 233 -10.03 13.00 -3.55
CA ALA A 233 -9.44 12.85 -2.23
C ALA A 233 -8.47 14.00 -1.94
N HIS A 234 -7.63 14.37 -2.90
CA HIS A 234 -6.72 15.49 -2.72
C HIS A 234 -7.42 16.85 -2.57
N ALA A 235 -8.57 17.06 -3.21
CA ALA A 235 -9.35 18.28 -3.04
C ALA A 235 -9.94 18.42 -1.63
N ILE A 236 -9.92 17.37 -0.81
CA ILE A 236 -10.37 17.37 0.59
C ILE A 236 -9.15 17.30 1.51
N LYS A 237 -9.13 18.13 2.56
CA LYS A 237 -8.04 18.14 3.54
C LYS A 237 -7.94 16.80 4.26
N ASN A 238 -6.72 16.27 4.38
CA ASN A 238 -6.40 15.00 5.04
C ASN A 238 -7.11 13.74 4.51
N ALA A 239 -7.91 13.84 3.44
CA ALA A 239 -8.53 12.67 2.85
C ALA A 239 -7.47 11.82 2.14
N LYS A 240 -7.62 10.50 2.24
CA LYS A 240 -6.71 9.51 1.64
C LYS A 240 -7.46 8.71 0.59
N ALA A 241 -6.79 8.39 -0.51
CA ALA A 241 -7.28 7.44 -1.51
C ALA A 241 -6.31 6.26 -1.59
N THR A 242 -6.81 5.06 -1.33
CA THR A 242 -6.05 3.81 -1.46
C THR A 242 -6.56 3.02 -2.66
N PHE A 243 -5.66 2.73 -3.60
CA PHE A 243 -5.98 1.94 -4.79
C PHE A 243 -5.63 0.47 -4.58
N VAL A 244 -6.61 -0.39 -4.78
CA VAL A 244 -6.52 -1.84 -4.65
C VAL A 244 -6.78 -2.45 -6.02
N PRO A 245 -5.74 -2.87 -6.75
CA PRO A 245 -5.89 -3.45 -8.08
C PRO A 245 -6.48 -4.87 -7.98
N VAL A 246 -7.67 -5.05 -8.53
CA VAL A 246 -8.38 -6.33 -8.50
C VAL A 246 -7.66 -7.35 -9.38
N GLN A 247 -7.45 -8.55 -8.85
CA GLN A 247 -6.81 -9.63 -9.61
C GLN A 247 -7.86 -10.55 -10.22
N SER A 248 -7.61 -11.04 -11.43
CA SER A 248 -8.52 -11.95 -12.16
C SER A 248 -8.73 -13.32 -11.49
N GLY A 249 -7.83 -13.69 -10.57
CA GLY A 249 -7.91 -14.92 -9.79
C GLY A 249 -8.74 -14.82 -8.51
N TRP A 250 -9.30 -13.65 -8.20
CA TRP A 250 -10.11 -13.47 -6.99
C TRP A 250 -11.44 -14.22 -7.10
N THR A 251 -11.70 -15.06 -6.11
CA THR A 251 -12.85 -15.97 -6.06
C THR A 251 -13.63 -15.89 -4.76
N ASP A 252 -13.07 -15.32 -3.70
CA ASP A 252 -13.77 -15.16 -2.44
C ASP A 252 -13.32 -13.90 -1.67
N THR A 253 -13.91 -13.67 -0.50
CA THR A 253 -13.64 -12.50 0.32
C THR A 253 -12.26 -12.53 1.00
N GLN A 254 -11.60 -13.69 1.13
CA GLN A 254 -10.23 -13.75 1.67
C GLN A 254 -9.22 -13.17 0.70
N ASP A 255 -9.46 -13.26 -0.60
CA ASP A 255 -8.65 -12.55 -1.61
C ASP A 255 -8.63 -11.03 -1.38
N LEU A 256 -9.72 -10.50 -0.80
CA LEU A 256 -9.88 -9.09 -0.50
C LEU A 256 -9.48 -8.73 0.94
N LEU A 257 -9.82 -9.54 1.95
CA LEU A 257 -9.56 -9.23 3.37
C LEU A 257 -8.22 -9.78 3.88
N GLY A 258 -7.76 -10.87 3.29
CA GLY A 258 -6.69 -11.69 3.84
C GLY A 258 -7.23 -12.89 4.61
N TYR A 259 -6.35 -13.55 5.36
CA TYR A 259 -6.67 -14.80 6.05
C TYR A 259 -5.98 -14.89 7.41
N PHE A 260 -6.54 -15.72 8.28
CA PHE A 260 -5.93 -16.04 9.56
C PHE A 260 -5.02 -17.27 9.45
N ASN A 261 -3.79 -17.18 9.96
CA ASN A 261 -2.85 -18.30 10.04
C ASN A 261 -2.89 -18.92 11.46
N PRO A 262 -3.45 -20.13 11.63
CA PRO A 262 -3.57 -20.76 12.95
C PRO A 262 -2.25 -21.22 13.57
N MET A 263 -1.21 -21.45 12.76
CA MET A 263 0.10 -21.90 13.23
C MET A 263 0.79 -20.77 13.99
N ASP A 264 0.85 -19.60 13.36
CA ASP A 264 1.55 -18.42 13.87
C ASP A 264 0.62 -17.51 14.70
N GLN A 265 -0.67 -17.85 14.75
CA GLN A 265 -1.73 -17.11 15.43
C GLN A 265 -1.76 -15.62 15.03
N CYS A 266 -1.59 -15.36 13.75
CA CYS A 266 -1.59 -14.02 13.19
C CYS A 266 -2.63 -13.91 12.07
N PHE A 267 -3.12 -12.69 11.87
CA PHE A 267 -3.92 -12.35 10.70
C PHE A 267 -2.98 -11.81 9.61
N VAL A 268 -3.11 -12.31 8.40
CA VAL A 268 -2.33 -11.86 7.23
C VAL A 268 -3.26 -10.98 6.40
N PRO A 269 -3.19 -9.64 6.57
CA PRO A 269 -4.06 -8.71 5.86
C PRO A 269 -3.60 -8.52 4.42
N THR A 270 -4.52 -8.08 3.57
CA THR A 270 -4.25 -7.51 2.25
C THR A 270 -4.10 -5.99 2.36
N PRO A 271 -3.63 -5.30 1.30
CA PRO A 271 -3.63 -3.84 1.27
C PRO A 271 -5.01 -3.21 1.49
N PHE A 272 -6.09 -3.90 1.08
CA PHE A 272 -7.46 -3.45 1.31
C PHE A 272 -7.81 -3.50 2.81
N MET A 273 -7.45 -4.58 3.50
CA MET A 273 -7.73 -4.71 4.94
C MET A 273 -6.85 -3.79 5.78
N GLU A 274 -5.59 -3.59 5.38
CA GLU A 274 -4.71 -2.57 6.00
C GLU A 274 -5.34 -1.18 5.90
N ALA A 275 -5.82 -0.79 4.71
CA ALA A 275 -6.49 0.50 4.51
C ALA A 275 -7.78 0.64 5.34
N LEU A 276 -8.56 -0.43 5.49
CA LEU A 276 -9.72 -0.44 6.38
C LEU A 276 -9.35 -0.26 7.85
N ALA A 277 -8.30 -0.94 8.31
CA ALA A 277 -7.81 -0.82 9.68
C ALA A 277 -7.25 0.58 9.95
N ASP A 278 -6.55 1.17 8.99
CA ASP A 278 -6.03 2.54 9.10
C ASP A 278 -7.18 3.56 9.18
N ALA A 279 -8.23 3.37 8.37
CA ALA A 279 -9.42 4.21 8.43
C ALA A 279 -10.19 4.09 9.75
N ALA A 280 -10.18 2.89 10.37
CA ALA A 280 -10.80 2.66 11.68
C ALA A 280 -10.10 3.43 12.80
N ASN A 281 -8.79 3.65 12.67
CA ASN A 281 -7.99 4.43 13.61
C ASN A 281 -8.03 5.95 13.32
N ASP A 282 -8.65 6.37 12.22
CA ASP A 282 -8.68 7.76 11.76
C ASP A 282 -10.08 8.15 11.26
N LEU A 283 -11.07 8.15 12.16
CA LEU A 283 -12.48 8.40 11.86
C LEU A 283 -12.80 9.84 11.47
N GLU A 284 -11.91 10.80 11.75
CA GLU A 284 -12.11 12.22 11.46
C GLU A 284 -11.97 12.52 9.96
N ASN A 285 -11.10 11.78 9.28
CA ASN A 285 -10.73 12.01 7.89
C ASN A 285 -11.40 11.00 6.96
N LEU A 286 -11.55 11.37 5.69
CA LEU A 286 -12.15 10.51 4.66
C LEU A 286 -11.11 9.53 4.11
N HIS A 287 -11.43 8.23 4.10
CA HIS A 287 -10.56 7.19 3.55
C HIS A 287 -11.25 6.49 2.39
N ILE A 288 -10.99 6.94 1.17
CA ILE A 288 -11.57 6.37 -0.04
C ILE A 288 -10.78 5.12 -0.42
N ILE A 289 -11.47 3.99 -0.56
CA ILE A 289 -10.86 2.76 -1.08
C ILE A 289 -11.37 2.52 -2.49
N CYS A 290 -10.44 2.55 -3.45
CA CYS A 290 -10.71 2.37 -4.86
C CYS A 290 -10.33 0.96 -5.32
N LEU A 291 -11.31 0.14 -5.69
CA LEU A 291 -11.12 -1.15 -6.35
C LEU A 291 -10.86 -0.90 -7.84
N ASP A 292 -9.59 -0.90 -8.25
CA ASP A 292 -9.22 -0.59 -9.62
C ASP A 292 -9.42 -1.81 -10.52
N GLU A 293 -10.02 -1.59 -11.70
CA GLU A 293 -10.44 -2.64 -12.62
C GLU A 293 -11.30 -3.72 -11.95
N MET A 294 -12.29 -3.27 -11.17
CA MET A 294 -13.08 -4.12 -10.26
C MET A 294 -13.72 -5.34 -10.93
N ASN A 295 -14.01 -5.24 -12.23
CA ASN A 295 -14.69 -6.26 -13.02
C ASN A 295 -13.75 -7.23 -13.75
N LEU A 296 -12.46 -7.26 -13.40
CA LEU A 296 -11.57 -8.37 -13.76
C LEU A 296 -12.00 -9.69 -13.11
N SER A 297 -12.64 -9.61 -11.94
CA SER A 297 -13.19 -10.74 -11.19
C SER A 297 -14.68 -10.55 -10.91
N HIS A 298 -15.36 -11.63 -10.47
CA HIS A 298 -16.77 -11.54 -10.08
C HIS A 298 -16.90 -10.75 -8.79
N VAL A 299 -17.31 -9.49 -8.91
CA VAL A 299 -17.43 -8.55 -7.79
C VAL A 299 -18.30 -9.12 -6.67
N GLU A 300 -19.40 -9.77 -7.03
CA GLU A 300 -20.31 -10.41 -6.07
C GLU A 300 -19.68 -11.54 -5.24
N TYR A 301 -18.53 -12.09 -5.63
CA TYR A 301 -17.85 -13.14 -4.87
C TYR A 301 -16.91 -12.55 -3.83
N TYR A 302 -15.92 -11.76 -4.27
CA TYR A 302 -14.93 -11.21 -3.35
C TYR A 302 -15.49 -10.07 -2.47
N PHE A 303 -16.47 -9.31 -2.97
CA PHE A 303 -17.07 -8.17 -2.28
C PHE A 303 -18.39 -8.50 -1.55
N SER A 304 -18.75 -9.79 -1.46
CA SER A 304 -20.05 -10.26 -0.95
C SER A 304 -20.41 -9.75 0.47
N GLU A 305 -19.48 -9.82 1.42
CA GLU A 305 -19.66 -9.37 2.80
C GLU A 305 -19.95 -7.86 2.89
N PHE A 306 -19.34 -7.06 2.02
CA PHE A 306 -19.53 -5.61 1.96
C PHE A 306 -20.88 -5.22 1.35
N LEU A 307 -21.31 -5.95 0.33
CA LEU A 307 -22.65 -5.79 -0.25
C LEU A 307 -23.75 -6.15 0.76
N SER A 308 -23.54 -7.17 1.60
CA SER A 308 -24.50 -7.64 2.61
C SER A 308 -24.55 -6.75 3.86
N SER A 309 -23.39 -6.37 4.39
CA SER A 309 -23.28 -5.56 5.62
C SER A 309 -23.95 -4.19 5.50
N ARG A 310 -23.93 -3.59 4.30
CA ARG A 310 -24.60 -2.31 4.02
C ARG A 310 -26.13 -2.41 4.01
N GLU A 311 -26.72 -3.60 3.86
CA GLU A 311 -28.17 -3.81 3.91
C GLU A 311 -28.70 -3.96 5.34
N ASN A 312 -27.95 -4.66 6.18
CA ASN A 312 -28.46 -5.21 7.44
C ASN A 312 -28.25 -4.30 8.66
N LYS A 313 -27.82 -3.05 8.48
CA LYS A 313 -27.43 -2.10 9.55
C LYS A 313 -26.33 -2.61 10.51
N SER A 314 -25.89 -3.87 10.39
CA SER A 314 -24.71 -4.41 11.07
C SER A 314 -23.51 -4.32 10.13
N SER A 315 -22.77 -3.23 10.23
CA SER A 315 -21.59 -2.95 9.42
C SER A 315 -20.37 -3.76 9.87
N SER A 316 -20.53 -5.02 10.27
CA SER A 316 -19.43 -5.80 10.87
C SER A 316 -19.13 -7.06 10.08
N ILE A 317 -17.85 -7.34 9.84
CA ILE A 317 -17.38 -8.52 9.12
C ILE A 317 -16.62 -9.42 10.09
N ARG A 318 -16.74 -10.73 9.92
CA ARG A 318 -15.98 -11.71 10.70
C ARG A 318 -14.68 -12.06 9.99
N LEU A 319 -13.54 -11.73 10.59
CA LEU A 319 -12.21 -12.05 10.03
C LEU A 319 -11.78 -13.50 10.35
N TYR A 320 -12.08 -13.98 11.56
CA TYR A 320 -11.72 -15.33 12.00
C TYR A 320 -12.58 -15.80 13.18
N SER A 321 -12.22 -16.93 13.79
CA SER A 321 -12.96 -17.48 14.94
C SER A 321 -12.66 -16.73 16.23
N LYS A 322 -13.72 -16.33 16.96
CA LYS A 322 -13.64 -15.67 18.27
C LYS A 322 -12.69 -16.38 19.25
N ARG A 323 -12.59 -17.71 19.18
CA ARG A 323 -11.66 -18.49 20.02
C ARG A 323 -10.22 -17.97 19.97
N TYR A 324 -9.71 -17.57 18.80
CA TYR A 324 -8.34 -17.07 18.68
C TYR A 324 -8.18 -15.66 19.26
N PHE A 325 -9.22 -14.84 19.16
CA PHE A 325 -9.26 -13.53 19.80
C PHE A 325 -9.23 -13.66 21.34
N ASP A 326 -10.05 -14.54 21.90
CA ASP A 326 -10.06 -14.78 23.36
C ASP A 326 -8.70 -15.30 23.87
N ILE A 327 -7.92 -16.00 23.03
CA ILE A 327 -6.55 -16.44 23.35
C ILE A 327 -5.58 -15.25 23.29
N ALA A 328 -5.69 -14.41 22.26
CA ALA A 328 -4.88 -13.23 22.09
C ALA A 328 -5.08 -12.23 23.26
N GLU A 329 -6.32 -11.96 23.66
CA GLU A 329 -6.65 -11.09 24.80
C GLU A 329 -5.99 -11.57 26.10
N LYS A 330 -6.03 -12.89 26.36
CA LYS A 330 -5.36 -13.47 27.53
C LYS A 330 -3.85 -13.35 27.47
N ARG A 331 -3.27 -13.43 26.26
CA ARG A 331 -1.83 -13.32 26.06
C ARG A 331 -1.34 -11.89 26.29
N ILE A 332 -2.03 -10.88 25.75
CA ILE A 332 -1.66 -9.47 25.95
C ILE A 332 -1.83 -9.01 27.41
N SER A 333 -2.75 -9.65 28.15
CA SER A 333 -3.04 -9.33 29.55
C SER A 333 -2.11 -10.05 30.55
N SER A 334 -1.17 -10.86 30.06
CA SER A 334 -0.30 -11.68 30.89
C SER A 334 1.10 -11.06 31.02
N ASP A 335 1.47 -10.69 32.25
CA ASP A 335 2.80 -10.12 32.57
C ASP A 335 4.00 -11.06 32.31
N GLN A 336 3.74 -12.34 32.00
CA GLN A 336 4.76 -13.36 31.75
C GLN A 336 5.24 -13.42 30.29
N VAL A 337 4.66 -12.64 29.38
CA VAL A 337 5.00 -12.65 27.96
C VAL A 337 5.87 -11.42 27.65
N ASP A 338 6.99 -11.64 26.98
CA ASP A 338 7.87 -10.56 26.52
C ASP A 338 7.14 -9.67 25.50
N PRO A 339 6.95 -8.36 25.74
CA PRO A 339 6.26 -7.46 24.82
C PRO A 339 6.93 -7.31 23.46
N GLU A 340 8.22 -7.66 23.33
CA GLU A 340 8.95 -7.63 22.06
C GLU A 340 8.90 -8.96 21.30
N SER A 341 8.25 -10.00 21.85
CA SER A 341 8.14 -11.31 21.22
C SER A 341 7.17 -11.29 20.03
N GLU A 342 7.46 -12.10 19.01
CA GLU A 342 6.60 -12.24 17.82
C GLU A 342 5.18 -12.69 18.20
N GLU A 343 5.04 -13.57 19.21
CA GLU A 343 3.74 -14.03 19.69
C GLU A 343 2.94 -12.94 20.40
N PHE A 344 3.60 -12.03 21.13
CA PHE A 344 2.94 -10.89 21.75
C PHE A 344 2.48 -9.89 20.69
N LEU A 345 3.35 -9.55 19.73
CA LEU A 345 3.02 -8.64 18.63
C LEU A 345 1.86 -9.16 17.78
N ASN A 346 1.89 -10.46 17.42
CA ASN A 346 0.78 -11.09 16.69
C ASN A 346 -0.53 -11.03 17.49
N ALA A 347 -0.49 -11.28 18.80
CA ALA A 347 -1.68 -11.19 19.65
C ALA A 347 -2.19 -9.74 19.78
N ALA A 348 -1.29 -8.76 19.90
CA ALA A 348 -1.64 -7.35 19.95
C ALA A 348 -2.31 -6.89 18.64
N ASP A 349 -1.81 -7.32 17.48
CA ASP A 349 -2.43 -7.03 16.18
C ASP A 349 -3.84 -7.61 16.07
N LEU A 350 -4.07 -8.83 16.54
CA LEU A 350 -5.41 -9.45 16.55
C LEU A 350 -6.41 -8.70 17.45
N VAL A 351 -5.94 -8.11 18.55
CA VAL A 351 -6.84 -7.40 19.47
C VAL A 351 -7.09 -5.97 19.02
N ASN A 352 -6.02 -5.26 18.65
CA ASN A 352 -6.06 -3.81 18.44
C ASN A 352 -6.37 -3.42 16.99
N ARG A 353 -5.95 -4.23 16.00
CA ARG A 353 -6.01 -3.86 14.58
C ARG A 353 -6.92 -4.76 13.76
N TYR A 354 -6.91 -6.05 14.04
CA TYR A 354 -7.68 -7.06 13.31
C TYR A 354 -8.53 -7.91 14.26
N PRO A 355 -9.52 -7.33 14.97
CA PRO A 355 -10.44 -8.08 15.81
C PRO A 355 -11.20 -9.15 15.01
N TYR A 356 -11.59 -10.24 15.66
CA TYR A 356 -12.34 -11.33 15.00
C TYR A 356 -13.63 -10.85 14.34
N LYS A 357 -14.22 -9.78 14.88
CA LYS A 357 -15.35 -9.03 14.34
C LYS A 357 -14.86 -7.60 14.12
N PHE A 358 -14.74 -7.22 12.85
CA PHE A 358 -14.25 -5.92 12.41
C PHE A 358 -15.42 -5.07 11.95
N ASP A 359 -15.62 -3.91 12.57
CA ASP A 359 -16.65 -2.96 12.17
C ASP A 359 -16.11 -2.07 11.03
N ILE A 360 -16.83 -2.04 9.91
CA ILE A 360 -16.52 -1.23 8.73
C ILE A 360 -16.67 0.25 9.11
N PRO A 361 -15.60 1.04 9.03
CA PRO A 361 -15.65 2.44 9.41
C PRO A 361 -16.60 3.26 8.50
N PRO A 362 -17.41 4.16 9.06
CA PRO A 362 -18.38 4.95 8.29
C PRO A 362 -17.72 5.99 7.37
N ASN A 363 -16.45 6.34 7.62
CA ASN A 363 -15.62 7.24 6.84
C ASN A 363 -14.96 6.60 5.61
N VAL A 364 -15.37 5.38 5.24
CA VAL A 364 -14.81 4.64 4.10
C VAL A 364 -15.83 4.50 2.95
N PRO A 365 -15.77 5.40 1.94
CA PRO A 365 -16.42 5.17 0.67
C PRO A 365 -15.67 4.12 -0.15
N PHE A 366 -16.41 3.13 -0.66
CA PHE A 366 -15.89 2.19 -1.65
C PHE A 366 -16.23 2.69 -3.06
N ILE A 367 -15.19 2.83 -3.89
CA ILE A 367 -15.32 3.17 -5.30
C ILE A 367 -14.73 2.02 -6.10
N GLY A 368 -15.37 1.60 -7.19
CA GLY A 368 -14.80 0.67 -8.13
C GLY A 368 -14.71 1.29 -9.51
N THR A 369 -13.61 1.08 -10.21
CA THR A 369 -13.45 1.52 -11.61
C THR A 369 -13.64 0.32 -12.53
N MET A 370 -14.36 0.51 -13.63
CA MET A 370 -14.47 -0.50 -14.68
C MET A 370 -14.37 0.09 -16.07
N ASN A 371 -13.74 -0.68 -16.95
CA ASN A 371 -13.81 -0.44 -18.38
C ASN A 371 -15.09 -1.09 -18.92
N MET A 372 -15.68 -0.53 -19.98
CA MET A 372 -16.90 -1.08 -20.62
C MET A 372 -16.58 -2.03 -21.79
N ASP A 373 -15.33 -2.43 -21.92
CA ASP A 373 -14.80 -3.18 -23.06
C ASP A 373 -15.21 -4.66 -22.99
N HIS A 374 -15.15 -5.40 -24.10
CA HIS A 374 -15.55 -6.82 -24.14
C HIS A 374 -14.62 -7.78 -23.36
N THR A 375 -13.51 -7.28 -22.81
CA THR A 375 -12.49 -8.08 -22.12
C THR A 375 -12.77 -8.29 -20.64
N VAL A 376 -13.84 -7.70 -20.11
CA VAL A 376 -14.14 -7.68 -18.67
C VAL A 376 -15.52 -8.26 -18.36
N LYS A 377 -15.73 -8.67 -17.11
CA LYS A 377 -16.97 -9.32 -16.69
C LYS A 377 -18.08 -8.29 -16.54
N SER A 378 -19.31 -8.66 -16.89
CA SER A 378 -20.47 -7.84 -16.59
C SER A 378 -20.74 -7.84 -15.08
N LEU A 379 -21.26 -6.73 -14.57
CA LEU A 379 -21.74 -6.69 -13.20
C LEU A 379 -22.99 -7.56 -13.06
N SER A 380 -23.05 -8.31 -11.96
CA SER A 380 -24.28 -9.02 -11.60
C SER A 380 -25.36 -8.02 -11.16
N PRO A 381 -26.65 -8.36 -11.33
CA PRO A 381 -27.76 -7.53 -10.83
C PRO A 381 -27.62 -7.16 -9.35
N LYS A 382 -27.03 -8.07 -8.54
CA LYS A 382 -26.77 -7.82 -7.12
C LYS A 382 -25.84 -6.63 -6.87
N VAL A 383 -24.83 -6.46 -7.71
CA VAL A 383 -23.87 -5.36 -7.59
C VAL A 383 -24.50 -4.08 -8.13
N ILE A 384 -25.19 -4.16 -9.27
CA ILE A 384 -25.88 -3.03 -9.90
C ILE A 384 -26.90 -2.42 -8.93
N ASP A 385 -27.75 -3.26 -8.34
CA ASP A 385 -28.79 -2.81 -7.41
C ASP A 385 -28.23 -2.11 -6.16
N ARG A 386 -26.98 -2.35 -5.79
CA ARG A 386 -26.34 -1.85 -4.55
C ARG A 386 -25.30 -0.77 -4.80
N SER A 387 -25.12 -0.37 -6.06
CA SER A 387 -24.09 0.57 -6.48
C SER A 387 -24.69 1.81 -7.12
N PHE A 388 -24.03 2.93 -6.94
CA PHE A 388 -24.29 4.14 -7.71
C PHE A 388 -23.36 4.13 -8.93
N ILE A 389 -23.90 3.90 -10.12
CA ILE A 389 -23.12 3.84 -11.36
C ILE A 389 -23.01 5.25 -11.95
N ILE A 390 -21.78 5.70 -12.18
CA ILE A 390 -21.46 6.97 -12.83
C ILE A 390 -20.71 6.65 -14.12
N GLU A 391 -21.33 7.00 -15.24
CA GLU A 391 -20.69 6.89 -16.55
C GLU A 391 -19.81 8.12 -16.81
N ILE A 392 -18.56 7.88 -17.15
CA ILE A 392 -17.56 8.89 -17.48
C ILE A 392 -17.10 8.67 -18.92
N ASP A 393 -17.64 9.50 -19.81
CA ASP A 393 -17.30 9.52 -21.22
C ASP A 393 -16.31 10.63 -21.57
N HIS A 394 -15.76 10.55 -22.79
CA HIS A 394 -14.97 11.65 -23.34
C HIS A 394 -15.85 12.88 -23.58
N LEU A 395 -15.44 14.01 -23.02
CA LEU A 395 -16.06 15.30 -23.32
C LEU A 395 -15.85 15.68 -24.79
N ASP A 396 -16.89 16.23 -25.41
CA ASP A 396 -16.71 16.84 -26.73
C ASP A 396 -15.84 18.12 -26.63
N LYS A 397 -15.25 18.55 -27.75
CA LYS A 397 -14.36 19.73 -27.75
C LYS A 397 -15.03 21.01 -27.28
N LYS A 398 -16.34 21.15 -27.51
CA LYS A 398 -17.10 22.36 -27.18
C LYS A 398 -17.38 22.41 -25.68
N GLN A 399 -17.83 21.31 -25.11
CA GLN A 399 -18.03 21.12 -23.67
C GLN A 399 -16.72 21.32 -22.93
N LYS A 400 -15.65 20.66 -23.37
CA LYS A 400 -14.30 20.80 -22.79
C LYS A 400 -13.87 22.27 -22.74
N GLY A 401 -13.96 22.98 -23.88
CA GLY A 401 -13.57 24.40 -23.94
C GLY A 401 -14.46 25.34 -23.11
N GLN A 402 -15.73 25.01 -22.91
CA GLN A 402 -16.63 25.78 -22.03
C GLN A 402 -16.27 25.61 -20.56
N ILE A 403 -16.03 24.37 -20.12
CA ILE A 403 -15.65 24.06 -18.74
C ILE A 403 -14.28 24.65 -18.45
N GLU A 404 -13.32 24.43 -19.34
CA GLU A 404 -11.96 24.95 -19.23
C GLU A 404 -11.95 26.47 -19.04
N LYS A 405 -12.71 27.20 -19.86
CA LYS A 405 -12.83 28.66 -19.73
C LYS A 405 -13.42 29.06 -18.37
N LYS A 406 -14.48 28.38 -17.91
CA LYS A 406 -15.12 28.64 -16.60
C LYS A 406 -14.13 28.44 -15.45
N VAL A 407 -13.35 27.36 -15.49
CA VAL A 407 -12.44 26.99 -14.40
C VAL A 407 -11.13 27.81 -14.43
N GLN A 408 -10.67 28.23 -15.61
CA GLN A 408 -9.53 29.14 -15.74
C GLN A 408 -9.86 30.57 -15.24
N GLU A 409 -11.11 31.01 -15.37
CA GLU A 409 -11.54 32.32 -14.85
C GLU A 409 -11.54 32.37 -13.31
N ASN A 410 -11.66 31.23 -12.63
CA ASN A 410 -11.75 31.12 -11.18
C ASN A 410 -10.62 30.25 -10.63
N VAL A 411 -9.41 30.80 -10.48
CA VAL A 411 -8.24 30.03 -10.03
C VAL A 411 -8.30 29.79 -8.52
N LEU A 412 -8.51 28.54 -8.13
CA LEU A 412 -8.56 28.12 -6.73
C LEU A 412 -7.62 26.92 -6.53
N THR A 413 -6.70 27.04 -5.58
CA THR A 413 -5.72 25.99 -5.24
C THR A 413 -5.87 25.59 -3.78
N GLY A 414 -5.38 24.40 -3.43
CA GLY A 414 -5.36 23.90 -2.06
C GLY A 414 -6.36 22.77 -1.80
N CYS A 415 -7.11 22.85 -0.69
CA CYS A 415 -8.07 21.81 -0.29
C CYS A 415 -9.27 22.37 0.50
N ILE A 416 -10.37 21.62 0.52
CA ILE A 416 -11.57 21.92 1.30
C ILE A 416 -11.46 21.26 2.67
N VAL A 417 -11.75 22.01 3.72
CA VAL A 417 -11.85 21.49 5.09
C VAL A 417 -13.28 21.01 5.33
N VAL A 418 -13.45 19.69 5.38
CA VAL A 418 -14.73 19.04 5.70
C VAL A 418 -14.45 17.78 6.51
N ASN A 419 -15.22 17.56 7.58
CA ASN A 419 -15.19 16.30 8.32
C ASN A 419 -16.26 15.34 7.79
N VAL A 420 -16.10 14.05 8.06
CA VAL A 420 -16.98 12.99 7.55
C VAL A 420 -18.44 13.17 7.99
N GLU A 421 -18.65 13.57 9.24
CA GLU A 421 -20.00 13.82 9.77
C GLU A 421 -20.74 14.91 8.99
N THR A 422 -20.07 16.04 8.71
CA THR A 422 -20.63 17.14 7.92
C THR A 422 -20.86 16.73 6.48
N LEU A 423 -19.95 15.94 5.90
CA LEU A 423 -20.09 15.44 4.53
C LEU A 423 -21.34 14.56 4.40
N SER A 424 -21.59 13.69 5.37
CA SER A 424 -22.71 12.75 5.37
C SER A 424 -24.07 13.34 5.77
N ARG A 425 -24.11 14.61 6.21
CA ARG A 425 -25.30 15.29 6.72
C ARG A 425 -26.37 15.49 5.64
N PHE A 426 -27.63 15.31 6.02
CA PHE A 426 -28.79 15.69 5.20
C PHE A 426 -28.94 17.22 5.16
N PHE A 427 -29.11 17.78 3.95
CA PHE A 427 -29.29 19.23 3.79
C PHE A 427 -30.75 19.64 3.83
N THR A 428 -31.65 18.72 3.47
CA THR A 428 -33.09 18.91 3.63
C THR A 428 -33.61 18.07 4.78
N VAL A 429 -34.70 18.53 5.40
CA VAL A 429 -35.37 17.80 6.47
C VAL A 429 -35.91 16.48 5.90
N GLU A 430 -35.86 15.38 6.67
CA GLU A 430 -36.52 14.12 6.31
C GLU A 430 -37.95 14.39 5.80
N ASN A 431 -38.27 13.84 4.62
CA ASN A 431 -39.55 13.95 3.91
C ASN A 431 -39.78 15.23 3.09
N ALA A 432 -38.80 16.14 2.95
CA ALA A 432 -38.95 17.29 2.04
C ALA A 432 -39.22 16.87 0.59
N PHE A 433 -38.64 15.74 0.16
CA PHE A 433 -38.75 15.19 -1.19
C PHE A 433 -39.64 13.95 -1.29
N GLU A 434 -40.47 13.68 -0.28
CA GLU A 434 -41.33 12.49 -0.31
C GLU A 434 -42.23 12.49 -1.55
N LYS A 435 -42.71 13.68 -1.97
CA LYS A 435 -43.56 13.86 -3.14
C LYS A 435 -42.80 13.61 -4.45
N GLU A 436 -41.64 14.24 -4.66
CA GLU A 436 -40.83 14.09 -5.88
C GLU A 436 -40.28 12.65 -5.98
N THR A 437 -39.89 12.07 -4.84
CA THR A 437 -39.50 10.66 -4.77
C THR A 437 -40.67 9.77 -5.18
N GLN A 438 -41.87 10.05 -4.68
CA GLN A 438 -43.08 9.30 -5.05
C GLN A 438 -43.43 9.48 -6.53
N GLU A 439 -43.26 10.67 -7.10
CA GLU A 439 -43.46 10.92 -8.53
C GLU A 439 -42.49 10.11 -9.40
N ILE A 440 -41.21 10.06 -9.03
CA ILE A 440 -40.21 9.20 -9.71
C ILE A 440 -40.58 7.71 -9.58
N ILE A 441 -41.06 7.30 -8.41
CA ILE A 441 -41.53 5.94 -8.17
C ILE A 441 -42.73 5.60 -9.06
N ASP A 442 -43.69 6.51 -9.19
CA ASP A 442 -44.89 6.33 -10.01
C ASP A 442 -44.56 6.31 -11.50
N LEU A 443 -43.62 7.15 -11.95
CA LEU A 443 -43.07 7.08 -13.31
C LEU A 443 -42.35 5.75 -13.56
N SER A 444 -41.60 5.24 -12.59
CA SER A 444 -40.94 3.93 -12.71
C SER A 444 -41.93 2.78 -12.85
N GLN A 445 -43.14 2.87 -12.31
CA GLN A 445 -44.17 1.84 -12.49
C GLN A 445 -44.63 1.76 -13.96
N GLN A 446 -44.48 2.82 -14.75
CA GLN A 446 -44.75 2.77 -16.19
C GLN A 446 -43.76 1.86 -16.93
N LEU A 447 -42.61 1.57 -16.31
CA LEU A 447 -41.62 0.61 -16.81
C LEU A 447 -41.96 -0.84 -16.43
N ASP A 448 -43.04 -1.10 -15.68
CA ASP A 448 -43.45 -2.47 -15.27
C ASP A 448 -43.75 -3.39 -16.47
N ILE A 449 -44.01 -2.81 -17.64
CA ILE A 449 -44.18 -3.52 -18.92
C ILE A 449 -42.88 -4.21 -19.36
N ILE A 450 -41.73 -3.70 -18.89
CA ILE A 450 -40.39 -4.23 -19.18
C ILE A 450 -39.95 -5.08 -17.97
N ALA A 451 -39.77 -6.38 -18.21
CA ALA A 451 -39.32 -7.29 -17.16
C ALA A 451 -38.01 -6.82 -16.53
N ASN A 452 -37.95 -6.78 -15.19
CA ASN A 452 -36.81 -6.32 -14.38
C ASN A 452 -36.44 -4.83 -14.52
N ALA A 453 -37.28 -3.99 -15.11
CA ALA A 453 -37.11 -2.53 -15.12
C ALA A 453 -37.68 -1.74 -13.91
N PRO A 454 -38.61 -2.25 -13.07
CA PRO A 454 -39.14 -1.47 -11.95
C PRO A 454 -38.08 -1.16 -10.89
N LEU A 455 -38.15 0.04 -10.28
CA LEU A 455 -37.36 0.40 -9.11
C LEU A 455 -37.72 -0.49 -7.91
N ASN A 456 -36.77 -1.31 -7.48
CA ASN A 456 -36.87 -2.11 -6.25
C ASN A 456 -36.85 -1.20 -4.99
N SER A 457 -37.16 -1.78 -3.83
CA SER A 457 -37.19 -1.02 -2.56
C SER A 457 -35.87 -0.32 -2.20
N TRP A 458 -34.75 -0.83 -2.71
CA TRP A 458 -33.43 -0.28 -2.47
C TRP A 458 -33.15 0.95 -3.34
N GLY A 459 -33.44 0.88 -4.64
CA GLY A 459 -33.34 2.00 -5.56
C GLY A 459 -34.18 3.20 -5.10
N ARG A 460 -35.36 2.94 -4.51
CA ARG A 460 -36.19 4.00 -3.89
C ARG A 460 -35.47 4.71 -2.74
N LYS A 461 -34.85 3.95 -1.83
CA LYS A 461 -34.08 4.51 -0.71
C LYS A 461 -32.88 5.31 -1.18
N GLN A 462 -32.19 4.85 -2.21
CA GLN A 462 -31.05 5.56 -2.79
C GLN A 462 -31.47 6.88 -3.44
N ILE A 463 -32.60 6.90 -4.17
CA ILE A 463 -33.13 8.14 -4.76
C ILE A 463 -33.49 9.15 -3.67
N ALA A 464 -34.24 8.74 -2.64
CA ALA A 464 -34.57 9.61 -1.52
C ALA A 464 -33.29 10.16 -0.85
N ALA A 465 -32.36 9.27 -0.53
CA ALA A 465 -31.07 9.63 0.08
C ALA A 465 -30.26 10.60 -0.79
N TYR A 466 -30.30 10.45 -2.13
CA TYR A 466 -29.63 11.36 -3.05
C TYR A 466 -30.29 12.74 -3.05
N LEU A 467 -31.61 12.79 -3.17
CA LEU A 467 -32.38 14.04 -3.20
C LEU A 467 -32.23 14.84 -1.91
N ASP A 468 -32.25 14.16 -0.76
CA ASP A 468 -32.15 14.81 0.55
C ASP A 468 -30.81 15.53 0.79
N ARG A 469 -29.81 15.24 -0.05
CA ARG A 469 -28.45 15.80 -0.03
C ARG A 469 -28.23 16.92 -1.05
N ILE A 470 -29.28 17.38 -1.75
CA ILE A 470 -29.21 18.53 -2.65
C ILE A 470 -29.43 19.83 -1.82
N PRO A 471 -28.56 20.85 -1.92
CA PRO A 471 -28.78 22.14 -1.24
C PRO A 471 -29.99 22.91 -1.79
N GLU A 472 -30.79 23.54 -0.91
CA GLU A 472 -32.02 24.28 -1.26
C GLU A 472 -31.85 25.31 -2.38
N GLN A 473 -30.75 26.06 -2.38
CA GLN A 473 -30.53 27.10 -3.40
C GLN A 473 -30.36 26.55 -4.82
N LYS A 474 -29.81 25.34 -4.99
CA LYS A 474 -29.72 24.68 -6.31
C LYS A 474 -31.09 24.23 -6.83
N MET A 475 -32.10 24.11 -5.97
CA MET A 475 -33.46 23.70 -6.36
C MET A 475 -34.25 24.81 -7.07
N THR A 476 -33.95 26.08 -6.76
CA THR A 476 -34.67 27.23 -7.35
C THR A 476 -34.28 27.56 -8.81
N LYS A 477 -33.26 26.89 -9.35
CA LYS A 477 -32.72 27.12 -10.70
C LYS A 477 -33.20 26.13 -11.78
N LYS A 478 -34.16 25.25 -11.49
CA LYS A 478 -34.71 24.30 -12.47
C LYS A 478 -36.09 24.68 -12.95
#